data_AF-A0A7Z0GPC0-F1
#
_entry.id   AF-A0A7Z0GPC0-F1
#
_cell.length_a   1.000
_cell.length_b   1.000
_cell.length_c   1.000
_cell.angle_alpha   90.00
_cell.angle_beta   90.00
_cell.angle_gamma   90.00
#
_symmetry.space_group_name_H-M   'P 1'
#
loop_
_entity.id
_entity.type
_entity.pdbx_description
1 polymer ?
#
loop_
_entity_poly.entity_id
_entity_poly.type
_entity_poly.pdbx_seq_one_letter_code
_entity_poly.pdbx_strand_id
1 'polypeptide(L)'
;MSQAAAAEDPLSAETGQLYDAATNVVETSGLLGELGFSSDSLVQEIGVDDDVDDAFRDALEDLLDEPLVDEDDDEVVDAVLLWFREGDGDLTDALVDSLTTLDEGGVVWLLTPRSGRDGYVAPVEIQDAAPNAGLHVTSSAGVCAHWAAARLMPRK
;
A
#
# COMPACT_ATOMS: atom_id res chain seq x y z
N MET A 1 -8.26 -60.74 28.32
CA MET A 1 -8.20 -59.31 28.64
C MET A 1 -7.78 -58.62 27.35
N SER A 2 -8.74 -58.01 26.66
CA SER A 2 -8.81 -56.55 26.46
C SER A 2 -7.81 -56.10 25.38
N GLN A 3 -8.16 -55.38 24.32
CA GLN A 3 -9.39 -54.67 23.94
C GLN A 3 -9.14 -54.05 22.54
N ALA A 4 -10.20 -53.98 21.73
CA ALA A 4 -10.56 -53.02 20.65
C ALA A 4 -9.52 -52.61 19.58
N ALA A 5 -9.78 -52.80 18.27
CA ALA A 5 -10.62 -51.97 17.36
C ALA A 5 -10.01 -50.57 17.09
N ALA A 6 -10.04 -49.94 15.92
CA ALA A 6 -10.67 -50.10 14.61
C ALA A 6 -9.76 -49.35 13.59
N ALA A 7 -9.75 -49.66 12.28
CA ALA A 7 -10.41 -48.86 11.22
C ALA A 7 -10.06 -47.34 11.33
N GLU A 8 -9.53 -46.62 10.35
CA GLU A 8 -9.67 -46.57 8.89
C GLU A 8 -8.48 -45.78 8.30
N ASP A 9 -8.20 -45.90 7.00
CA ASP A 9 -8.26 -44.76 6.05
C ASP A 9 -7.75 -45.18 4.67
N PRO A 10 -8.64 -45.31 3.66
CA PRO A 10 -8.26 -45.51 2.26
C PRO A 10 -8.54 -44.24 1.47
N LEU A 11 -7.52 -43.47 1.08
CA LEU A 11 -7.57 -42.66 -0.14
C LEU A 11 -6.18 -42.14 -0.51
N SER A 12 -5.56 -42.85 -1.45
CA SER A 12 -4.63 -42.24 -2.39
C SER A 12 -5.41 -41.19 -3.20
N ALA A 13 -5.25 -39.93 -2.84
CA ALA A 13 -5.54 -38.81 -3.71
C ALA A 13 -4.20 -38.19 -4.11
N GLU A 14 -3.77 -38.51 -5.33
CA GLU A 14 -2.79 -37.72 -6.07
C GLU A 14 -3.38 -36.32 -6.25
N THR A 15 -2.96 -35.36 -5.42
CA THR A 15 -3.18 -33.95 -5.72
C THR A 15 -2.07 -33.51 -6.67
N GLY A 16 -2.38 -33.62 -7.97
CA GLY A 16 -1.66 -32.93 -9.02
C GLY A 16 -1.58 -31.45 -8.68
N GLN A 17 -0.36 -30.99 -8.46
CA GLN A 17 0.03 -29.60 -8.51
C GLN A 17 -0.23 -29.12 -9.95
N LEU A 18 -1.45 -28.65 -10.22
CA LEU A 18 -1.74 -27.86 -11.40
C LEU A 18 -1.19 -26.46 -11.13
N TYR A 19 -0.10 -26.18 -11.82
CA TYR A 19 0.49 -24.88 -12.01
C TYR A 19 -0.38 -24.14 -13.03
N ASP A 20 -1.41 -23.44 -12.58
CA ASP A 20 -2.12 -22.50 -13.46
C ASP A 20 -1.30 -21.21 -13.54
N ALA A 21 -0.50 -21.13 -14.61
CA ALA A 21 0.18 -19.92 -15.04
C ALA A 21 -0.76 -19.16 -16.00
N ALA A 22 -1.55 -18.23 -15.47
CA ALA A 22 -1.99 -17.02 -16.17
C ALA A 22 -2.79 -16.13 -15.19
N THR A 23 -2.36 -14.86 -15.10
CA THR A 23 -2.97 -13.78 -14.31
C THR A 23 -2.60 -13.81 -12.83
N ASN A 24 -1.48 -13.15 -12.52
CA ASN A 24 -1.27 -12.55 -11.21
C ASN A 24 -2.29 -11.41 -11.06
N VAL A 25 -3.56 -11.76 -10.81
CA VAL A 25 -4.50 -10.84 -10.16
C VAL A 25 -3.88 -10.68 -8.78
N VAL A 26 -3.26 -9.54 -8.49
CA VAL A 26 -3.24 -9.09 -7.08
C VAL A 26 -4.68 -9.19 -6.66
N GLU A 27 -5.02 -10.11 -5.75
CA GLU A 27 -6.39 -10.35 -5.33
C GLU A 27 -6.94 -9.02 -4.77
N THR A 28 -7.57 -8.23 -5.66
CA THR A 28 -8.08 -6.89 -5.39
C THR A 28 -9.08 -6.90 -4.24
N SER A 29 -9.68 -8.08 -3.99
CA SER A 29 -10.53 -8.37 -2.85
C SER A 29 -9.89 -8.10 -1.47
N GLY A 30 -8.55 -7.98 -1.39
CA GLY A 30 -7.83 -7.66 -0.16
C GLY A 30 -7.18 -6.28 -0.12
N LEU A 31 -7.17 -5.50 -1.21
CA LEU A 31 -6.35 -4.30 -1.33
C LEU A 31 -6.75 -3.21 -0.33
N LEU A 32 -8.05 -2.86 -0.27
CA LEU A 32 -8.55 -1.91 0.72
C LEU A 32 -8.30 -2.40 2.15
N GLY A 33 -8.42 -3.70 2.40
CA GLY A 33 -8.13 -4.29 3.71
C GLY A 33 -6.65 -4.20 4.11
N GLU A 34 -5.73 -4.34 3.15
CA GLU A 34 -4.29 -4.21 3.38
C GLU A 34 -3.89 -2.74 3.59
N LEU A 35 -4.53 -1.82 2.87
CA LEU A 35 -4.32 -0.38 3.01
C LEU A 35 -5.04 0.22 4.23
N GLY A 36 -6.04 -0.49 4.76
CA GLY A 36 -6.89 -0.05 5.86
C GLY A 36 -7.96 0.95 5.44
N PHE A 37 -8.38 0.92 4.18
CA PHE A 37 -9.38 1.80 3.60
C PHE A 37 -10.77 1.15 3.60
N SER A 38 -11.80 2.00 3.56
CA SER A 38 -13.17 1.61 3.24
C SER A 38 -13.47 1.96 1.78
N SER A 39 -14.53 1.41 1.20
CA SER A 39 -14.92 1.74 -0.18
C SER A 39 -15.41 3.19 -0.37
N ASP A 40 -15.73 3.87 0.73
CA ASP A 40 -16.17 5.27 0.80
C ASP A 40 -15.03 6.18 1.28
N SER A 41 -13.80 5.66 1.38
CA SER A 41 -12.65 6.44 1.82
C SER A 41 -12.17 7.33 0.70
N LEU A 42 -11.99 8.61 1.01
CA LEU A 42 -11.44 9.55 0.04
C LEU A 42 -9.91 9.49 0.10
N VAL A 43 -9.29 9.29 -1.07
CA VAL A 43 -7.84 9.12 -1.18
C VAL A 43 -7.27 10.13 -2.16
N GLN A 44 -6.32 10.94 -1.68
CA GLN A 44 -5.56 11.85 -2.54
C GLN A 44 -4.27 11.21 -3.02
N GLU A 45 -3.84 11.55 -4.23
CA GLU A 45 -2.54 11.19 -4.75
C GLU A 45 -1.66 12.42 -4.98
N ILE A 46 -0.38 12.31 -4.61
CA ILE A 46 0.61 13.39 -4.72
C ILE A 46 1.89 12.84 -5.34
N GLY A 47 2.51 13.59 -6.27
CA GLY A 47 3.80 13.23 -6.87
C GLY A 47 3.69 12.23 -8.03
N VAL A 48 2.51 12.18 -8.67
CA VAL A 48 2.25 11.33 -9.83
C VAL A 48 3.12 11.77 -11.01
N ASP A 49 3.79 10.81 -11.65
CA ASP A 49 4.58 10.99 -12.89
C ASP A 49 4.42 9.73 -13.78
N ASP A 50 5.15 9.60 -14.88
CA ASP A 50 4.98 8.53 -15.89
C ASP A 50 5.38 7.12 -15.39
N ASP A 51 6.06 7.02 -14.23
CA ASP A 51 6.58 5.78 -13.66
C ASP A 51 5.74 5.21 -12.50
N VAL A 52 4.60 5.82 -12.19
CA VAL A 52 3.65 5.29 -11.20
C VAL A 52 3.04 3.97 -11.66
N ASP A 53 2.45 3.23 -10.72
CA ASP A 53 1.80 1.96 -11.02
C ASP A 53 0.32 2.21 -11.37
N ASP A 54 0.02 2.51 -12.63
CA ASP A 54 -1.36 2.77 -13.10
C ASP A 54 -2.29 1.59 -12.78
N ALA A 55 -1.81 0.35 -12.87
CA ALA A 55 -2.61 -0.82 -12.52
C ALA A 55 -3.02 -0.85 -11.05
N PHE A 56 -2.18 -0.32 -10.14
CA PHE A 56 -2.53 -0.13 -8.74
C PHE A 56 -3.55 1.01 -8.57
N ARG A 57 -3.40 2.11 -9.30
CA ARG A 57 -4.33 3.26 -9.27
C ARG A 57 -5.72 2.86 -9.78
N ASP A 58 -5.80 2.29 -10.98
CA ASP A 58 -7.05 1.75 -11.55
C ASP A 58 -7.72 0.75 -10.61
N ALA A 59 -6.94 -0.15 -10.00
CA ALA A 59 -7.47 -1.12 -9.05
C ALA A 59 -8.00 -0.47 -7.76
N LEU A 60 -7.38 0.62 -7.33
CA LEU A 60 -7.82 1.35 -6.16
C LEU A 60 -9.09 2.15 -6.46
N GLU A 61 -9.16 2.84 -7.61
CA GLU A 61 -10.35 3.56 -8.09
C GLU A 61 -11.55 2.64 -8.42
N ASP A 62 -11.33 1.37 -8.76
CA ASP A 62 -12.43 0.40 -8.95
C ASP A 62 -13.00 -0.08 -7.60
N LEU A 63 -12.16 -0.08 -6.56
CA LEU A 63 -12.53 -0.55 -5.22
C LEU A 63 -13.08 0.56 -4.34
N LEU A 64 -12.53 1.77 -4.47
CA LEU A 64 -13.13 2.99 -3.98
C LEU A 64 -14.31 3.31 -4.91
N ASP A 65 -15.47 3.69 -4.38
CA ASP A 65 -16.59 4.13 -5.23
C ASP A 65 -16.36 5.58 -5.73
N GLU A 66 -15.12 6.09 -5.61
CA GLU A 66 -14.69 7.47 -5.86
C GLU A 66 -13.32 7.50 -6.56
N PRO A 67 -13.09 8.48 -7.46
CA PRO A 67 -11.79 8.69 -8.08
C PRO A 67 -10.75 9.18 -7.07
N LEU A 68 -9.47 9.01 -7.40
CA LEU A 68 -8.39 9.61 -6.61
C LEU A 68 -8.41 11.14 -6.74
N VAL A 69 -8.23 11.82 -5.62
CA VAL A 69 -8.15 13.28 -5.55
C VAL A 69 -6.77 13.72 -6.02
N ASP A 70 -6.71 14.75 -6.86
CA ASP A 70 -5.46 15.29 -7.40
C ASP A 70 -4.71 16.15 -6.36
N GLU A 71 -3.40 16.34 -6.51
CA GLU A 71 -2.61 17.15 -5.59
C GLU A 71 -2.98 18.64 -5.60
N ASP A 72 -3.57 19.14 -6.69
CA ASP A 72 -4.06 20.52 -6.81
C ASP A 72 -5.41 20.76 -6.10
N ASP A 73 -6.10 19.71 -5.63
CA ASP A 73 -7.39 19.81 -4.94
C ASP A 73 -7.22 19.92 -3.40
N ASP A 74 -7.85 20.95 -2.81
CA ASP A 74 -7.84 21.20 -1.35
C ASP A 74 -8.91 20.37 -0.58
N GLU A 75 -9.32 19.20 -1.10
CA GLU A 75 -10.35 18.38 -0.47
C GLU A 75 -9.79 17.63 0.75
N VAL A 76 -10.59 17.50 1.80
CA VAL A 76 -10.18 16.80 3.03
C VAL A 76 -10.30 15.30 2.81
N VAL A 77 -9.19 14.58 2.90
CA VAL A 77 -9.11 13.15 2.55
C VAL A 77 -8.79 12.25 3.75
N ASP A 78 -9.26 11.00 3.72
CA ASP A 78 -8.96 9.99 4.74
C ASP A 78 -7.54 9.43 4.62
N ALA A 79 -7.00 9.43 3.40
CA ALA A 79 -5.66 8.96 3.14
C ALA A 79 -4.98 9.71 2.00
N VAL A 80 -3.65 9.76 2.06
CA VAL A 80 -2.81 10.33 1.00
C VAL A 80 -1.84 9.27 0.50
N LEU A 81 -1.79 9.07 -0.80
CA LEU A 81 -0.79 8.29 -1.53
C LEU A 81 0.29 9.24 -2.01
N LEU A 82 1.43 9.23 -1.31
CA LEU A 82 2.58 10.06 -1.67
C LEU A 82 3.56 9.23 -2.50
N TRP A 83 3.66 9.51 -3.79
CA TRP A 83 4.66 8.96 -4.68
C TRP A 83 5.93 9.81 -4.59
N PHE A 84 7.00 9.25 -4.05
CA PHE A 84 8.24 10.00 -3.85
C PHE A 84 9.46 9.26 -4.38
N ARG A 85 10.30 9.98 -5.13
CA ARG A 85 11.55 9.46 -5.70
C ARG A 85 12.74 10.20 -5.10
N GLU A 86 13.87 9.51 -5.00
CA GLU A 86 15.14 10.16 -4.71
C GLU A 86 15.43 11.20 -5.80
N GLY A 87 15.44 12.47 -5.43
CA GLY A 87 15.64 13.59 -6.35
C GLY A 87 14.41 14.50 -6.54
N ASP A 88 13.21 14.08 -6.11
CA ASP A 88 11.99 14.90 -6.21
C ASP A 88 12.02 16.11 -5.25
N GLY A 89 12.90 16.09 -4.24
CA GLY A 89 13.09 17.20 -3.32
C GLY A 89 13.43 16.71 -1.92
N ASP A 90 12.92 17.42 -0.92
CA ASP A 90 13.04 17.03 0.47
C ASP A 90 11.83 16.18 0.88
N LEU A 91 12.08 14.94 1.34
CA LEU A 91 11.02 14.03 1.76
C LEU A 91 10.24 14.55 2.97
N THR A 92 10.87 15.33 3.86
CA THR A 92 10.17 15.91 5.01
C THR A 92 9.14 16.92 4.54
N ASP A 93 9.51 17.82 3.63
CA ASP A 93 8.59 18.82 3.09
C ASP A 93 7.43 18.14 2.34
N ALA A 94 7.70 17.12 1.52
CA ALA A 94 6.65 16.35 0.84
C ALA A 94 5.70 15.64 1.83
N LEU A 95 6.24 15.10 2.93
CA LEU A 95 5.42 14.51 3.98
C LEU A 95 4.60 15.57 4.74
N VAL A 96 5.14 16.76 4.98
CA VAL A 96 4.38 17.87 5.59
C VAL A 96 3.28 18.35 4.67
N ASP A 97 3.53 18.40 3.37
CA ASP A 97 2.55 18.78 2.35
C ASP A 97 1.38 17.79 2.31
N SER A 98 1.67 16.48 2.36
CA SER A 98 0.65 15.42 2.47
C SER A 98 -0.22 15.49 3.72
N LEU A 99 0.14 16.29 4.73
CA LEU A 99 -0.66 16.48 5.93
C LEU A 99 -1.65 17.65 5.82
N THR A 100 -1.57 18.47 4.78
CA THR A 100 -2.39 19.69 4.66
C THR A 100 -3.85 19.41 4.39
N THR A 101 -4.14 18.38 3.60
CA THR A 101 -5.46 17.88 3.20
C THR A 101 -5.90 16.66 4.01
N LEU A 102 -5.00 16.05 4.78
CA LEU A 102 -5.29 14.83 5.53
C LEU A 102 -6.20 15.08 6.74
N ASP A 103 -7.27 14.28 6.87
CA ASP A 103 -8.21 14.35 8.00
C ASP A 103 -7.57 13.92 9.34
N GLU A 104 -8.22 14.29 10.45
CA GLU A 104 -7.84 13.93 11.81
C GLU A 104 -7.90 12.40 12.05
N GLY A 105 -6.76 11.74 11.84
CA GLY A 105 -6.64 10.28 12.01
C GLY A 105 -6.45 9.53 10.70
N GLY A 106 -6.33 10.27 9.60
CA GLY A 106 -5.95 9.74 8.31
C GLY A 106 -4.54 9.13 8.28
N VAL A 107 -4.22 8.51 7.17
CA VAL A 107 -2.97 7.78 6.96
C VAL A 107 -2.27 8.25 5.69
N VAL A 108 -0.96 8.41 5.77
CA VAL A 108 -0.11 8.66 4.59
C VAL A 108 0.53 7.35 4.18
N TRP A 109 0.32 6.96 2.94
CA TRP A 109 0.99 5.85 2.29
C TRP A 109 2.09 6.41 1.40
N LEU A 110 3.33 6.34 1.89
CA LEU A 110 4.49 6.73 1.13
C LEU A 110 4.89 5.56 0.22
N LEU A 111 4.79 5.79 -1.09
CA LEU A 111 5.28 4.89 -2.12
C LEU A 111 6.65 5.38 -2.57
N THR A 112 7.66 4.51 -2.47
CA THR A 112 8.99 4.78 -3.03
C THR A 112 9.41 3.67 -3.99
N PRO A 113 10.21 3.96 -5.03
CA PRO A 113 10.72 2.93 -5.93
C PRO A 113 11.46 1.85 -5.12
N ARG A 114 11.35 0.57 -5.52
CA ARG A 114 12.09 -0.52 -4.85
C ARG A 114 13.60 -0.45 -5.10
N SER A 115 14.37 -1.10 -4.24
CA SER A 115 15.83 -1.13 -4.35
C SER A 115 16.32 -1.62 -5.71
N GLY A 116 17.30 -0.92 -6.27
CA GLY A 116 17.84 -1.18 -7.61
C GLY A 116 17.06 -0.52 -8.76
N ARG A 117 16.04 0.29 -8.46
CA ARG A 117 15.39 1.19 -9.42
C ARG A 117 15.90 2.62 -9.29
N ASP A 118 15.70 3.39 -10.36
CA ASP A 118 15.91 4.83 -10.35
C ASP A 118 14.94 5.49 -9.36
N GLY A 119 15.38 6.56 -8.71
CA GLY A 119 14.60 7.21 -7.65
C GLY A 119 14.45 6.39 -6.35
N TYR A 120 15.24 5.34 -6.13
CA TYR A 120 15.17 4.54 -4.90
C TYR A 120 15.46 5.38 -3.64
N VAL A 121 14.50 5.42 -2.73
CA VAL A 121 14.66 6.11 -1.44
C VAL A 121 15.09 5.12 -0.37
N ALA A 122 16.18 5.43 0.33
CA ALA A 122 16.69 4.56 1.38
C ALA A 122 15.75 4.56 2.60
N PRO A 123 15.47 3.39 3.23
CA PRO A 123 14.62 3.31 4.42
C PRO A 123 15.09 4.19 5.59
N VAL A 124 16.39 4.48 5.67
CA VAL A 124 16.96 5.38 6.68
C VAL A 124 16.51 6.82 6.49
N GLU A 125 16.34 7.27 5.24
CA GLU A 125 15.85 8.60 4.92
C GLU A 125 14.38 8.74 5.34
N ILE A 126 13.56 7.72 5.06
CA ILE A 126 12.17 7.67 5.51
C ILE A 126 12.09 7.70 7.05
N GLN A 127 12.96 6.97 7.74
CA GLN A 127 13.00 6.95 9.21
C GLN A 127 13.47 8.28 9.83
N ASP A 128 14.24 9.09 9.09
CA ASP A 128 14.69 10.41 9.52
C ASP A 128 13.63 11.49 9.20
N ALA A 129 13.06 11.48 8.00
CA ALA A 129 12.08 12.46 7.54
C ALA A 129 10.73 12.34 8.27
N ALA A 130 10.22 11.12 8.45
CA ALA A 130 8.93 10.89 9.10
C ALA A 130 8.75 11.62 10.44
N PRO A 131 9.64 11.49 11.45
CA PRO A 131 9.50 12.20 12.71
C PRO A 131 9.63 13.72 12.56
N ASN A 132 10.41 14.22 11.61
CA ASN A 132 10.54 15.66 11.33
C ASN A 132 9.23 16.24 10.78
N ALA A 133 8.49 15.46 9.99
CA ALA A 133 7.14 15.79 9.51
C ALA A 133 6.03 15.54 10.55
N GLY A 134 6.37 15.13 11.78
CA GLY A 134 5.36 14.80 12.81
C GLY A 134 4.66 13.45 12.60
N LEU A 135 5.20 12.60 11.72
CA LEU A 135 4.71 11.27 11.40
C LEU A 135 5.51 10.18 12.13
N HIS A 136 5.00 8.95 12.05
CA HIS A 136 5.76 7.76 12.38
C HIS A 136 5.39 6.62 11.43
N VAL A 137 6.39 5.86 11.00
CA VAL A 137 6.19 4.65 10.18
C VAL A 137 5.60 3.56 11.09
N THR A 138 4.49 2.97 10.66
CA THR A 138 3.74 1.96 11.43
C THR A 138 3.86 0.56 10.85
N SER A 139 3.81 0.45 9.53
CA SER A 139 3.81 -0.81 8.79
C SER A 139 4.19 -0.56 7.33
N SER A 140 4.29 -1.63 6.54
CA SER A 140 4.49 -1.56 5.09
C SER A 140 3.56 -2.55 4.41
N ALA A 141 3.16 -2.26 3.17
CA ALA A 141 2.28 -3.11 2.38
C ALA A 141 2.94 -3.54 1.07
N GLY A 142 2.49 -4.69 0.56
CA GLY A 142 3.03 -5.33 -0.64
C GLY A 142 2.22 -5.02 -1.89
N VAL A 143 1.60 -3.84 -1.95
CA VAL A 143 0.54 -3.52 -2.93
C VAL A 143 1.03 -3.29 -4.35
N CYS A 144 2.27 -2.82 -4.52
CA CYS A 144 2.86 -2.56 -5.84
C CYS A 144 4.03 -3.50 -6.13
N ALA A 145 4.15 -3.89 -7.41
CA ALA A 145 5.25 -4.72 -7.89
C ALA A 145 6.58 -3.98 -7.90
N HIS A 146 6.53 -2.67 -8.11
CA HIS A 146 7.68 -1.83 -8.42
C HIS A 146 7.97 -0.76 -7.36
N TRP A 147 6.96 -0.46 -6.56
CA TRP A 147 6.99 0.48 -5.48
C TRP A 147 6.88 -0.25 -4.14
N ALA A 148 7.55 0.27 -3.12
CA ALA A 148 7.41 -0.14 -1.74
C ALA A 148 6.47 0.85 -1.05
N ALA A 149 5.41 0.34 -0.42
CA ALA A 149 4.45 1.16 0.30
C ALA A 149 4.76 1.13 1.80
N ALA A 150 5.06 2.28 2.38
CA ALA A 150 5.23 2.49 3.81
C ALA A 150 4.03 3.24 4.36
N ARG A 151 3.48 2.76 5.48
CA ARG A 151 2.34 3.37 6.18
C ARG A 151 2.83 4.33 7.25
N LEU A 152 2.54 5.60 7.12
CA LEU A 152 2.88 6.66 8.07
C LEU A 152 1.62 7.23 8.69
N MET A 153 1.67 7.47 10.00
CA MET A 153 0.55 8.07 10.74
C MET A 153 1.01 9.30 11.52
N PRO A 154 0.15 10.34 11.64
CA PRO A 154 0.38 11.45 12.53
C PRO A 154 0.61 10.98 13.97
N ARG A 155 1.55 11.63 14.66
CA ARG A 155 1.78 11.38 16.09
C ARG A 155 0.67 12.07 16.89
N LYS A 156 -0.11 11.29 17.65
CA LYS A 156 -1.13 11.81 18.58
C LYS A 156 -0.51 12.43 19.82
#